data_AF-R8DFM4-F1
#
_entry.id   AF-R8DFM4-F1
#
_cell.length_a   1.000
_cell.length_b   1.000
_cell.length_c   1.000
_cell.angle_alpha   90.00
_cell.angle_beta   90.00
_cell.angle_gamma   90.00
#
_symmetry.space_group_name_H-M   'P 1'
#
loop_
_entity.id
_entity.type
_entity.pdbx_description
1 polymer ?
#
loop_
_entity_poly.entity_id
_entity_poly.type
_entity_poly.pdbx_seq_one_letter_code
_entity_poly.pdbx_strand_id
1 'polypeptide(L)'
;MKIWELKSGLDNYESYQLLNLNTDYTRYFEGKVDSAVEMSDSWGELFVECVEGDNHSDCPMFWGELGTPMISRKAKEILEPLICNNVELLPLIHDVTGEVYYLINVLNTIDAINYNKAVFEKLSTGLIIGFEKYAFLANRVEG
;
A
#
# COMPACT_ATOMS: atom_id res chain seq x y z
N MET A 1 10.57 -9.72 12.21
CA MET A 1 11.17 -9.07 11.02
C MET A 1 10.71 -7.62 11.01
N LYS A 2 11.58 -6.65 10.73
CA LYS A 2 11.23 -5.21 10.82
C LYS A 2 11.30 -4.59 9.43
N ILE A 3 10.12 -4.28 8.89
CA ILE A 3 9.94 -3.71 7.55
C ILE A 3 9.92 -2.18 7.74
N TRP A 4 10.86 -1.49 7.10
CA TRP A 4 11.06 -0.04 7.23
C TRP A 4 10.53 0.74 6.03
N GLU A 5 10.49 0.10 4.86
CA GLU A 5 9.93 0.63 3.62
C GLU A 5 9.34 -0.55 2.85
N LEU A 6 8.13 -0.39 2.32
CA LEU A 6 7.50 -1.32 1.41
C LEU A 6 7.01 -0.53 0.20
N LYS A 7 7.57 -0.81 -0.97
CA LYS A 7 7.23 -0.13 -2.23
C LYS A 7 7.10 -1.11 -3.36
N SER A 8 6.14 -0.88 -4.24
CA SER A 8 6.14 -1.42 -5.60
C SER A 8 7.04 -0.54 -6.46
N GLY A 9 7.95 -1.11 -7.24
CA GLY A 9 8.78 -0.30 -8.11
C GLY A 9 9.51 -1.16 -9.11
N LEU A 10 8.88 -1.40 -10.26
CA LEU A 10 9.53 -2.07 -11.38
C LEU A 10 8.89 -1.61 -12.69
N ASP A 11 9.69 -0.94 -13.53
CA ASP A 11 9.33 -0.68 -14.92
C ASP A 11 9.17 -2.04 -15.65
N ASN A 12 8.19 -2.12 -16.56
CA ASN A 12 7.84 -3.32 -17.37
C ASN A 12 7.13 -4.47 -16.64
N TYR A 13 6.75 -4.31 -15.38
CA TYR A 13 5.87 -5.27 -14.68
C TYR A 13 4.42 -4.83 -14.75
N GLU A 14 3.52 -5.79 -14.55
CA GLU A 14 2.09 -5.55 -14.46
C GLU A 14 1.81 -4.46 -13.41
N SER A 15 0.97 -3.51 -13.81
CA SER A 15 0.41 -2.49 -12.92
C SER A 15 -1.09 -2.43 -13.10
N TYR A 16 -1.79 -2.12 -12.02
CA TYR A 16 -3.23 -2.27 -11.93
C TYR A 16 -3.89 -0.98 -11.47
N GLN A 17 -5.12 -0.76 -11.89
CA GLN A 17 -6.00 0.28 -11.36
C GLN A 17 -7.38 -0.30 -11.02
N LEU A 18 -8.17 0.43 -10.25
CA LEU A 18 -9.57 0.10 -10.01
C LEU A 18 -10.36 0.17 -11.32
N LEU A 19 -11.14 -0.87 -11.62
CA LEU A 19 -11.98 -0.93 -12.83
C LEU A 19 -13.01 0.22 -12.85
N ASN A 20 -13.62 0.55 -11.71
CA ASN A 20 -14.52 1.70 -11.56
C ASN A 20 -13.88 2.80 -10.71
N LEU A 21 -12.68 3.26 -11.10
CA LEU A 21 -11.83 4.18 -10.34
C LEU A 21 -12.58 5.23 -9.53
N ASN A 22 -13.32 6.13 -10.17
CA ASN A 22 -13.98 7.24 -9.46
C ASN A 22 -15.00 6.78 -8.41
N THR A 23 -15.83 5.79 -8.75
CA THR A 23 -16.92 5.34 -7.87
C THR A 23 -16.39 4.53 -6.69
N ASP A 24 -15.48 3.60 -6.96
CA ASP A 24 -14.92 2.72 -5.94
C ASP A 24 -13.95 3.49 -5.04
N TYR A 25 -13.14 4.42 -5.60
CA TYR A 25 -12.27 5.29 -4.82
C TYR A 25 -13.06 6.11 -3.79
N THR A 26 -14.08 6.84 -4.24
CA THR A 26 -14.94 7.65 -3.34
C THR A 26 -15.58 6.80 -2.25
N ARG A 27 -15.99 5.57 -2.59
CA ARG A 27 -16.74 4.71 -1.67
C ARG A 27 -15.84 4.00 -0.65
N TYR A 28 -14.69 3.51 -1.05
CA TYR A 28 -13.87 2.60 -0.24
C TYR A 28 -12.51 3.18 0.14
N PHE A 29 -11.98 4.18 -0.55
CA PHE A 29 -10.61 4.63 -0.37
C PHE A 29 -10.51 6.04 0.20
N GLU A 30 -11.28 6.99 -0.33
CA GLU A 30 -11.20 8.40 0.05
C GLU A 30 -11.37 8.59 1.57
N GLY A 31 -10.30 9.05 2.23
CA GLY A 31 -10.25 9.29 3.67
C GLY A 31 -10.25 8.05 4.56
N LYS A 32 -10.20 6.84 3.99
CA LYS A 32 -10.31 5.56 4.73
C LYS A 32 -9.02 4.75 4.70
N VAL A 33 -8.53 4.44 3.50
CA VAL A 33 -7.26 3.74 3.31
C VAL A 33 -6.11 4.72 3.58
N ASP A 34 -5.02 4.23 4.17
CA ASP A 34 -3.90 5.01 4.72
C ASP A 34 -4.22 5.84 5.98
N SER A 35 -5.47 5.79 6.48
CA SER A 35 -5.92 6.46 7.72
C SER A 35 -5.91 5.54 8.96
N ALA A 36 -5.33 4.33 8.86
CA ALA A 36 -5.33 3.33 9.93
C ALA A 36 -6.75 2.93 10.43
N VAL A 37 -7.71 2.92 9.51
CA VAL A 37 -9.10 2.50 9.76
C VAL A 37 -9.29 1.07 9.28
N GLU A 38 -9.84 0.21 10.13
CA GLU A 38 -10.22 -1.16 9.75
C GLU A 38 -11.42 -1.14 8.80
N MET A 39 -11.35 -1.93 7.73
CA MET A 39 -12.32 -1.89 6.65
C MET A 39 -13.04 -3.22 6.40
N SER A 40 -12.65 -4.30 7.08
CA SER A 40 -13.04 -5.71 6.87
C SER A 40 -14.55 -5.87 6.73
N ASP A 41 -15.29 -5.30 7.67
CA ASP A 41 -16.76 -5.37 7.73
C ASP A 41 -17.46 -4.58 6.61
N SER A 42 -16.76 -3.64 5.99
CA SER A 42 -17.31 -2.74 4.97
C SER A 42 -16.72 -2.94 3.58
N TRP A 43 -15.75 -3.85 3.45
CA TRP A 43 -15.02 -4.06 2.20
C TRP A 43 -15.91 -4.76 1.18
N GLY A 44 -16.00 -4.17 0.00
CA GLY A 44 -16.80 -4.70 -1.09
C GLY A 44 -16.03 -5.69 -1.96
N GLU A 45 -16.76 -6.31 -2.90
CA GLU A 45 -16.15 -6.97 -4.03
C GLU A 45 -15.67 -5.89 -5.02
N LEU A 46 -14.35 -5.74 -5.14
CA LEU A 46 -13.71 -4.72 -5.96
C LEU A 46 -12.88 -5.35 -7.07
N PHE A 47 -13.00 -4.75 -8.25
CA PHE A 47 -12.33 -5.25 -9.44
C PHE A 47 -11.19 -4.33 -9.86
N VAL A 48 -10.11 -4.94 -10.34
CA VAL A 48 -8.97 -4.26 -10.94
C VAL A 48 -8.72 -4.74 -12.35
N GLU A 49 -8.21 -3.84 -13.17
CA GLU A 49 -7.72 -4.12 -14.52
C GLU A 49 -6.21 -3.87 -14.60
N CYS A 50 -5.51 -4.66 -15.41
CA CYS A 50 -4.11 -4.41 -15.73
C CYS A 50 -4.03 -3.28 -16.76
N VAL A 51 -3.27 -2.23 -16.48
CA VAL A 51 -3.14 -1.05 -17.34
C VAL A 51 -1.83 -1.01 -18.11
N GLU A 52 -0.77 -1.60 -17.56
CA GLU A 52 0.56 -1.61 -18.16
C GLU A 52 1.31 -2.88 -17.77
N GLY A 53 2.21 -3.34 -18.65
CA GLY A 53 3.15 -4.42 -18.39
C GLY A 53 2.58 -5.82 -18.63
N ASP A 54 3.48 -6.73 -19.06
CA ASP A 54 3.15 -8.13 -19.33
C ASP A 54 3.92 -9.10 -18.40
N ASN A 55 4.80 -8.55 -17.55
CA ASN A 55 5.59 -9.36 -16.62
C ASN A 55 4.92 -9.41 -15.25
N HIS A 56 4.62 -10.62 -14.81
CA HIS A 56 3.98 -10.85 -13.53
C HIS A 56 4.84 -10.45 -12.33
N SER A 57 4.22 -9.89 -11.30
CA SER A 57 4.84 -9.52 -10.03
C SER A 57 4.03 -10.01 -8.82
N ASP A 58 4.73 -10.47 -7.79
CA ASP A 58 4.12 -10.77 -6.47
C ASP A 58 3.81 -9.49 -5.67
N CYS A 59 4.29 -8.32 -6.12
CA CYS A 59 4.02 -6.99 -5.56
C CYS A 59 3.89 -5.97 -6.73
N PRO A 60 2.81 -6.03 -7.52
CA PRO A 60 2.63 -5.14 -8.66
C PRO A 60 2.35 -3.70 -8.21
N MET A 61 2.55 -2.75 -9.12
CA MET A 61 2.16 -1.36 -8.85
C MET A 61 0.64 -1.22 -8.89
N PHE A 62 0.09 -0.44 -7.96
CA PHE A 62 -1.34 -0.15 -7.90
C PHE A 62 -1.59 1.36 -8.00
N TRP A 63 -2.27 1.77 -9.06
CA TRP A 63 -2.62 3.16 -9.39
C TRP A 63 -3.95 3.58 -8.73
N GLY A 64 -4.04 3.40 -7.41
CA GLY A 64 -5.25 3.73 -6.64
C GLY A 64 -5.26 5.11 -6.00
N GLU A 65 -4.30 5.99 -6.32
CA GLU A 65 -4.02 7.25 -5.60
C GLU A 65 -3.64 7.06 -4.12
N LEU A 66 -3.07 5.89 -3.77
CA LEU A 66 -2.75 5.51 -2.39
C LEU A 66 -1.28 5.15 -2.25
N GLY A 67 -0.78 5.24 -1.01
CA GLY A 67 0.57 4.79 -0.67
C GLY A 67 0.65 3.29 -0.37
N THR A 68 -0.49 2.60 -0.26
CA THR A 68 -0.51 1.19 0.14
C THR A 68 -0.12 0.23 -0.99
N PRO A 69 0.75 -0.77 -0.71
CA PRO A 69 1.14 -1.78 -1.68
C PRO A 69 0.03 -2.82 -1.91
N MET A 70 -0.02 -3.32 -3.14
CA MET A 70 -0.81 -4.48 -3.53
C MET A 70 0.11 -5.70 -3.68
N ILE A 71 -0.34 -6.87 -3.22
CA ILE A 71 0.44 -8.11 -3.25
C ILE A 71 -0.36 -9.30 -3.79
N SER A 72 0.31 -10.28 -4.38
CA SER A 72 -0.30 -11.54 -4.81
C SER A 72 -0.73 -12.41 -3.62
N ARG A 73 -1.55 -13.43 -3.86
CA ARG A 73 -1.87 -14.46 -2.86
C ARG A 73 -0.62 -15.15 -2.30
N LYS A 74 0.36 -15.44 -3.15
CA LYS A 74 1.62 -16.09 -2.75
C LYS A 74 2.42 -15.20 -1.80
N ALA A 75 2.52 -13.91 -2.09
CA ALA A 75 3.16 -12.95 -1.19
C ALA A 75 2.37 -12.80 0.13
N LYS A 76 1.03 -12.80 0.08
CA LYS A 76 0.18 -12.79 1.28
C LYS A 76 0.50 -13.96 2.21
N GLU A 77 0.56 -15.19 1.69
CA GLU A 77 0.84 -16.39 2.50
C GLU A 77 2.18 -16.32 3.25
N ILE A 78 3.18 -15.64 2.66
CA ILE A 78 4.51 -15.46 3.26
C ILE A 78 4.50 -14.30 4.27
N LEU A 79 3.86 -13.18 3.92
CA LEU A 79 3.91 -11.95 4.71
C LEU A 79 2.95 -11.96 5.89
N GLU A 80 1.73 -12.46 5.71
CA GLU A 80 0.64 -12.40 6.70
C GLU A 80 1.08 -12.86 8.09
N PRO A 81 1.77 -14.01 8.30
CA PRO A 81 2.21 -14.41 9.63
C PRO A 81 3.19 -13.43 10.32
N LEU A 82 3.84 -12.57 9.54
CA LEU A 82 4.84 -11.61 10.01
C LEU A 82 4.25 -10.24 10.34
N ILE A 83 3.12 -9.88 9.72
CA ILE A 83 2.54 -8.53 9.78
C ILE A 83 1.07 -8.48 10.22
N CYS A 84 0.37 -9.62 10.35
CA CYS A 84 -1.09 -9.69 10.58
C CYS A 84 -1.60 -8.91 11.79
N ASN A 85 -0.76 -8.66 12.81
CA ASN A 85 -1.18 -7.91 14.00
C ASN A 85 -1.33 -6.40 13.75
N ASN A 86 -0.78 -5.87 12.65
CA ASN A 86 -0.75 -4.43 12.37
C ASN A 86 -1.32 -4.07 10.99
N VAL A 87 -1.80 -5.05 10.24
CA VAL A 87 -2.33 -4.84 8.90
C VAL A 87 -3.59 -5.64 8.69
N GLU A 88 -4.38 -5.15 7.76
CA GLU A 88 -5.49 -5.85 7.15
C GLU A 88 -5.18 -6.09 5.66
N LEU A 89 -5.55 -7.26 5.15
CA LEU A 89 -5.31 -7.65 3.77
C LEU A 89 -6.63 -7.65 3.00
N LEU A 90 -6.85 -6.59 2.23
CA LEU A 90 -8.11 -6.30 1.57
C LEU A 90 -8.11 -6.85 0.13
N PRO A 91 -9.01 -7.79 -0.23
CA PRO A 91 -8.97 -8.45 -1.53
C PRO A 91 -9.38 -7.52 -2.69
N LEU A 92 -8.70 -7.68 -3.81
CA LEU A 92 -9.01 -7.07 -5.12
C LEU A 92 -9.03 -8.19 -6.17
N ILE A 93 -9.99 -8.17 -7.07
CA ILE A 93 -10.21 -9.23 -8.06
C ILE A 93 -9.86 -8.72 -9.46
N HIS A 94 -8.97 -9.41 -10.16
CA HIS A 94 -8.71 -9.12 -11.55
C HIS A 94 -9.98 -9.38 -12.38
N ASP A 95 -10.43 -8.36 -13.11
CA ASP A 95 -11.67 -8.34 -13.89
C ASP A 95 -11.79 -9.46 -14.94
N VAL A 96 -10.69 -9.80 -15.62
CA VAL A 96 -10.63 -10.84 -16.66
C VAL A 96 -10.29 -12.22 -16.11
N THR A 97 -9.25 -12.33 -15.29
CA THR A 97 -8.72 -13.65 -14.87
C THR A 97 -9.39 -14.19 -13.60
N GLY A 98 -10.04 -13.32 -12.81
CA GLY A 98 -10.55 -13.65 -11.49
C GLY A 98 -9.46 -13.88 -10.44
N GLU A 99 -8.19 -13.61 -10.76
CA GLU A 99 -7.09 -13.71 -9.81
C GLU A 99 -7.28 -12.69 -8.68
N VAL A 100 -6.94 -13.10 -7.45
CA VAL A 100 -7.12 -12.26 -6.26
C VAL A 100 -5.78 -11.72 -5.79
N TYR A 101 -5.68 -10.40 -5.76
CA TYR A 101 -4.63 -9.62 -5.13
C TYR A 101 -5.13 -9.06 -3.80
N TYR A 102 -4.22 -8.54 -2.99
CA TYR A 102 -4.54 -7.98 -1.67
C TYR A 102 -3.84 -6.63 -1.48
N LEU A 103 -4.59 -5.60 -1.10
CA LEU A 103 -4.03 -4.36 -0.57
C LEU A 103 -3.63 -4.53 0.89
N ILE A 104 -2.52 -3.93 1.29
CA ILE A 104 -2.05 -3.96 2.68
C ILE A 104 -2.51 -2.69 3.41
N ASN A 105 -3.69 -2.73 4.00
CA ASN A 105 -4.18 -1.63 4.83
C ASN A 105 -3.47 -1.65 6.20
N VAL A 106 -2.61 -0.66 6.48
CA VAL A 106 -1.86 -0.61 7.74
C VAL A 106 -2.72 0.01 8.83
N LEU A 107 -3.06 -0.77 9.86
CA LEU A 107 -3.94 -0.37 10.97
C LEU A 107 -3.21 0.35 12.11
N ASN A 108 -1.88 0.37 12.09
CA ASN A 108 -1.07 0.99 13.12
C ASN A 108 0.07 1.77 12.49
N THR A 109 -0.15 3.07 12.25
CA THR A 109 0.86 3.98 11.75
C THR A 109 1.40 4.84 12.90
N ILE A 110 2.72 4.90 13.02
CA ILE A 110 3.40 5.76 14.00
C ILE A 110 4.28 6.76 13.28
N ASP A 111 4.18 8.04 13.64
CA ASP A 111 5.20 9.01 13.24
C ASP A 111 6.46 8.78 14.08
N ALA A 112 7.39 8.05 13.46
CA ALA A 112 8.68 7.72 14.02
C ALA A 112 9.83 8.47 13.35
N ILE A 113 9.56 9.40 12.44
CA ILE A 113 10.61 10.11 11.70
C ILE A 113 11.28 11.14 12.62
N ASN A 114 12.61 11.11 12.65
CA ASN A 114 13.40 12.16 13.26
C ASN A 114 13.69 13.25 12.22
N TYR A 115 12.75 14.18 12.06
CA TYR A 115 12.86 15.26 11.08
C TYR A 115 14.08 16.18 11.25
N ASN A 116 14.72 16.19 12.42
CA ASN A 116 15.96 16.93 12.65
C ASN A 116 17.20 16.23 12.05
N LYS A 117 17.10 14.93 11.76
CA LYS A 117 18.21 14.10 11.25
C LYS A 117 17.92 13.50 9.87
N ALA A 118 16.65 13.43 9.47
CA ALA A 118 16.23 13.00 8.15
C ALA A 118 16.56 14.08 7.11
N VAL A 119 16.75 13.64 5.86
CA VAL A 119 16.88 14.53 4.70
C VAL A 119 15.71 14.20 3.77
N PHE A 120 14.89 15.19 3.49
CA PHE A 120 13.64 15.01 2.76
C PHE A 120 13.30 16.24 1.93
N GLU A 121 12.58 15.99 0.85
CA GLU A 121 12.06 17.00 -0.05
C GLU A 121 10.66 17.42 0.40
N LYS A 122 10.41 18.73 0.36
CA LYS A 122 9.17 19.32 0.86
C LYS A 122 8.69 20.41 -0.09
N LEU A 123 7.42 20.35 -0.46
CA LEU A 123 6.76 21.41 -1.22
C LEU A 123 6.59 22.67 -0.37
N SER A 124 6.38 23.81 -1.04
CA SER A 124 6.06 25.09 -0.38
C SER A 124 4.82 25.01 0.52
N THR A 125 3.91 24.07 0.25
CA THR A 125 2.69 23.82 1.03
C THR A 125 2.94 23.20 2.40
N GLY A 126 4.08 22.56 2.60
CA GLY A 126 4.29 21.74 3.79
C GLY A 126 4.41 20.24 3.53
N LEU A 127 3.99 19.78 2.36
CA LEU A 127 3.92 18.35 2.04
C LEU A 127 5.30 17.76 1.78
N ILE A 128 5.64 16.67 2.46
CA ILE A 128 6.87 15.91 2.20
C ILE A 128 6.60 14.99 1.00
N ILE A 129 7.43 15.09 -0.03
CA ILE A 129 7.25 14.37 -1.31
C ILE A 129 8.34 13.34 -1.58
N GLY A 130 9.38 13.29 -0.75
CA GLY A 130 10.47 12.34 -0.91
C GLY A 130 11.41 12.35 0.29
N PHE A 131 12.09 11.23 0.51
CA PHE A 131 13.16 11.11 1.49
C PHE A 131 14.46 10.73 0.78
N GLU A 132 15.49 11.56 0.91
CA GLU A 132 16.85 11.20 0.51
C GLU A 132 17.52 10.33 1.59
N LYS A 133 17.16 10.58 2.86
CA LYS A 133 17.69 9.86 4.01
C LYS A 133 16.67 9.79 5.13
N TYR A 134 16.33 8.57 5.53
CA TYR A 134 15.54 8.33 6.73
C TYR A 134 16.40 8.42 8.00
N ALA A 135 15.79 8.96 9.06
CA ALA A 135 16.28 8.84 10.42
C ALA A 135 15.08 8.60 11.33
N PHE A 136 15.19 7.68 12.27
CA PHE A 136 14.08 7.29 13.13
C PHE A 136 14.33 7.67 14.60
N LEU A 137 13.25 7.93 15.33
CA LEU A 137 13.25 8.10 16.78
C LEU A 137 13.39 6.72 17.43
N ALA A 138 14.55 6.44 18.04
CA ALA A 138 14.87 5.13 18.61
C ALA A 138 13.93 4.68 19.74
N ASN A 139 13.24 5.62 20.38
CA ASN A 139 12.24 5.32 21.41
C ASN A 139 10.84 5.05 20.84
N ARG A 140 10.63 5.19 19.53
CA ARG A 140 9.35 4.93 18.85
C ARG A 140 9.37 3.71 17.96
N VAL A 141 10.55 3.25 17.55
CA VAL A 141 10.69 2.02 16.76
C VAL A 141 11.57 1.05 17.52
N GLU A 142 11.05 -0.13 17.81
CA GLU A 142 11.86 -1.22 18.32
C GLU A 142 12.61 -1.85 17.14
N GLY A 143 13.90 -2.21 17.33
CA GLY A 143 14.80 -2.85 16.34
C GLY A 143 14.91 -4.37 16.43
#